data_AF-A0A7W7GZN0-F1
#
_entry.id   AF-A0A7W7GZN0-F1
#
_cell.length_a   1.000
_cell.length_b   1.000
_cell.length_c   1.000
_cell.angle_alpha   90.00
_cell.angle_beta   90.00
_cell.angle_gamma   90.00
#
_symmetry.space_group_name_H-M   'P 1'
#
loop_
_entity.id
_entity.type
_entity.pdbx_description
1 polymer ?
#
loop_
_entity_poly.entity_id
_entity_poly.type
_entity_poly.pdbx_seq_one_letter_code
_entity_poly.pdbx_strand_id
1 'polypeptide(L)'
;MTTTQLEVNLVPAPAARLLPRLLSDTRYALTGLPLAVASVIVAVTPFAAGLGLAVVWIGVPLLIFAMAVARRFADLERARIATVLGTAVRRPAYPTTIKARLTHPQSWRDVAHALLRWIPSTIAFVLTATWWSAMLGSLTWGAWGWSLPDGPGNHELPELLGITDSYGGIVLFYLALSVVFAITLPAVVRGAAVLEARFGRALLIRA
;
A
#
# COMPACT_ATOMS: atom_id res chain seq x y z
N MET A 1 32.64 22.26 41.00
CA MET A 1 31.76 22.82 39.95
C MET A 1 31.11 21.66 39.22
N THR A 2 29.84 21.40 39.47
CA THR A 2 29.09 20.26 38.91
C THR A 2 28.21 20.80 37.78
N THR A 3 28.54 20.50 36.53
CA THR A 3 27.75 20.92 35.38
C THR A 3 26.58 19.95 35.20
N THR A 4 25.38 20.35 35.63
CA THR A 4 24.14 19.63 35.33
C THR A 4 23.87 19.74 33.82
N GLN A 5 24.21 18.69 33.07
CA GLN A 5 23.80 18.54 31.68
C GLN A 5 22.29 18.31 31.66
N LEU A 6 21.53 19.34 31.29
CA LEU A 6 20.11 19.19 30.97
C LEU A 6 20.01 18.45 29.64
N GLU A 7 19.77 17.14 29.68
CA GLU A 7 19.30 16.40 28.51
C GLU A 7 17.92 16.95 28.13
N VAL A 8 17.91 17.89 27.18
CA VAL A 8 16.66 18.40 26.60
C VAL A 8 16.05 17.27 25.77
N ASN A 9 15.15 16.52 26.39
CA ASN A 9 14.34 15.51 25.72
C ASN A 9 13.30 16.23 24.86
N LEU A 10 13.71 16.69 23.67
CA LEU A 10 12.84 17.32 22.70
C LEU A 10 11.86 16.28 22.18
N VAL A 11 10.69 16.17 22.82
CA VAL A 11 9.57 15.42 22.27
C VAL A 11 9.08 16.20 21.04
N PRO A 12 9.26 15.67 19.81
CA PRO A 12 8.84 16.41 18.62
C PRO A 12 7.33 16.63 18.68
N ALA A 13 6.91 17.84 18.32
CA ALA A 13 5.51 18.25 18.25
C ALA A 13 4.67 17.22 17.46
N PRO A 14 3.40 16.99 17.82
CA PRO A 14 2.55 16.00 17.17
C PRO A 14 2.46 16.20 15.65
N ALA A 15 2.46 17.45 15.19
CA ALA A 15 2.46 17.81 13.76
C ALA A 15 3.73 17.32 13.02
N ALA A 16 4.90 17.36 13.66
CA ALA A 16 6.16 16.91 13.07
C ALA A 16 6.20 15.39 12.82
N ARG A 17 5.33 14.61 13.49
CA ARG A 17 5.21 13.16 13.28
C ARG A 17 4.20 12.79 12.20
N LEU A 18 3.33 13.70 11.76
CA LEU A 18 2.28 13.40 10.78
C LEU A 18 2.86 13.15 9.38
N LEU A 19 3.78 14.01 8.94
CA LEU A 19 4.35 13.92 7.59
C LEU A 19 5.17 12.63 7.37
N PRO A 20 6.10 12.22 8.26
CA PRO A 20 6.83 10.96 8.08
C PRO A 20 5.92 9.73 8.09
N ARG A 21 4.86 9.74 8.91
CA ARG A 21 3.86 8.67 8.96
C ARG A 21 3.05 8.61 7.68
N LEU A 22 2.56 9.75 7.22
CA LEU A 22 1.81 9.84 5.97
C LEU A 22 2.63 9.35 4.78
N LEU A 23 3.90 9.74 4.70
CA LEU A 23 4.82 9.29 3.66
C LEU A 23 5.07 7.78 3.73
N SER A 24 5.25 7.24 4.94
CA SER A 24 5.38 5.79 5.17
C SER A 24 4.13 5.03 4.73
N ASP A 25 2.95 5.49 5.14
CA ASP A 25 1.67 4.84 4.83
C ASP A 25 1.34 4.95 3.33
N THR A 26 1.63 6.11 2.71
CA THR A 26 1.51 6.33 1.26
C THR A 26 2.43 5.39 0.49
N ARG A 27 3.72 5.33 0.86
CA ARG A 27 4.68 4.41 0.25
C ARG A 27 4.23 2.97 0.39
N TYR A 28 3.72 2.59 1.56
CA TYR A 28 3.22 1.24 1.82
C TYR A 28 2.04 0.89 0.91
N ALA A 29 1.02 1.75 0.81
CA ALA A 29 -0.14 1.50 -0.04
C ALA A 29 0.22 1.51 -1.54
N LEU A 30 1.00 2.50 -2.00
CA LEU A 30 1.35 2.64 -3.42
C LEU A 30 2.27 1.51 -3.92
N THR A 31 3.19 1.03 -3.08
CA THR A 31 4.05 -0.12 -3.44
C THR A 31 3.39 -1.48 -3.18
N GLY A 32 2.24 -1.50 -2.48
CA GLY A 32 1.51 -2.72 -2.15
C GLY A 32 1.04 -3.47 -3.40
N LEU A 33 0.39 -2.77 -4.33
CA LEU A 33 -0.15 -3.37 -5.56
C LEU A 33 0.95 -3.92 -6.50
N PRO A 34 2.01 -3.16 -6.87
CA PRO A 34 3.09 -3.70 -7.69
C PRO A 34 3.74 -4.96 -7.08
N LEU A 35 3.94 -4.97 -5.75
CA LEU A 35 4.47 -6.14 -5.04
C LEU A 35 3.51 -7.33 -5.05
N ALA A 36 2.20 -7.09 -4.94
CA ALA A 36 1.20 -8.14 -5.00
C ALA A 36 1.07 -8.75 -6.40
N VAL A 37 1.10 -7.92 -7.44
CA VAL A 37 1.13 -8.38 -8.85
C VAL A 37 2.39 -9.20 -9.10
N ALA A 38 3.54 -8.71 -8.66
CA ALA A 38 4.80 -9.46 -8.75
C ALA A 38 4.74 -10.79 -7.99
N SER A 39 4.11 -10.85 -6.81
CA SER A 39 3.98 -12.11 -6.08
C SER A 39 3.07 -13.12 -6.78
N VAL A 40 1.99 -12.66 -7.41
CA VAL A 40 1.13 -13.54 -8.22
C VAL A 40 1.92 -14.10 -9.41
N ILE A 41 2.59 -13.24 -10.18
CA ILE A 41 3.32 -13.67 -11.38
C ILE A 41 4.51 -14.57 -11.02
N VAL A 42 5.33 -14.18 -10.05
CA VAL A 42 6.62 -14.86 -9.80
C VAL A 42 6.49 -16.04 -8.82
N ALA A 43 5.44 -16.08 -7.99
CA ALA A 43 5.21 -17.21 -7.09
C ALA A 43 4.07 -18.12 -7.53
N VAL A 44 2.90 -17.57 -7.91
CA VAL A 44 1.71 -18.39 -8.20
C VAL A 44 1.80 -19.05 -9.58
N THR A 45 2.31 -18.35 -10.60
CA THR A 45 2.49 -18.94 -11.94
C THR A 45 3.38 -20.18 -11.93
N PRO A 46 4.62 -20.16 -11.37
CA PRO A 46 5.43 -21.37 -11.28
C PRO A 46 4.83 -22.40 -10.31
N PHE A 47 4.07 -21.98 -9.29
CA PHE A 47 3.36 -22.93 -8.43
C PHE A 47 2.31 -23.75 -9.22
N ALA A 48 1.48 -23.07 -10.01
CA ALA A 48 0.47 -23.71 -10.84
C ALA A 48 1.10 -24.59 -11.94
N ALA A 49 2.14 -24.10 -12.61
CA ALA A 49 2.90 -24.88 -13.58
C ALA A 49 3.58 -26.09 -12.93
N GLY A 50 4.16 -25.92 -11.74
CA GLY A 50 4.81 -26.99 -10.98
C GLY A 50 3.85 -28.08 -10.53
N LEU A 51 2.61 -27.73 -10.18
CA LEU A 51 1.55 -28.70 -9.89
C LEU A 51 1.24 -29.55 -11.13
N GLY A 52 1.08 -28.94 -12.30
CA GLY A 52 0.81 -29.68 -13.55
C GLY A 52 1.99 -30.55 -14.00
N LEU A 53 3.22 -30.06 -13.83
CA LEU A 53 4.45 -30.78 -14.22
C LEU A 53 4.93 -31.79 -13.17
N ALA A 54 4.26 -31.90 -12.02
CA ALA A 54 4.67 -32.79 -10.93
C ALA A 54 4.68 -34.27 -11.38
N VAL A 55 3.81 -34.64 -12.31
CA VAL A 55 3.70 -35.99 -12.89
C VAL A 55 5.00 -36.45 -13.54
N VAL A 56 5.75 -35.52 -14.16
CA VAL A 56 7.01 -35.81 -14.88
C VAL A 56 8.23 -35.56 -13.98
N TRP A 57 8.03 -35.42 -12.66
CA TRP A 57 9.03 -35.05 -11.65
C TRP A 57 9.68 -33.67 -11.81
N ILE A 58 9.67 -33.06 -13.00
CA ILE A 58 10.14 -31.69 -13.29
C ILE A 58 9.34 -30.65 -12.49
N GLY A 59 8.07 -30.91 -12.16
CA GLY A 59 7.27 -30.00 -11.36
C GLY A 59 7.71 -29.87 -9.91
N VAL A 60 8.37 -30.89 -9.33
CA VAL A 60 8.84 -30.86 -7.93
C VAL A 60 9.84 -29.72 -7.66
N PRO A 61 10.95 -29.57 -8.42
CA PRO A 61 11.86 -28.44 -8.24
C PRO A 61 11.18 -27.10 -8.49
N LEU A 62 10.24 -27.04 -9.44
CA LEU A 62 9.48 -25.81 -9.73
C LEU A 62 8.56 -25.40 -8.56
N LEU A 63 7.93 -26.37 -7.89
CA LEU A 63 7.15 -26.14 -6.66
C LEU A 63 8.02 -25.65 -5.51
N ILE A 64 9.20 -26.26 -5.32
CA ILE A 64 10.16 -25.82 -4.29
C ILE A 64 10.59 -24.38 -4.54
N PHE A 65 10.89 -24.04 -5.80
CA PHE A 65 11.19 -22.66 -6.21
C PHE A 65 10.04 -21.72 -5.89
N ALA A 66 8.81 -22.04 -6.32
CA ALA A 66 7.64 -21.21 -6.10
C ALA A 66 7.36 -20.95 -4.60
N MET A 67 7.46 -21.99 -3.76
CA MET A 67 7.30 -21.84 -2.31
C MET A 67 8.41 -21.02 -1.66
N ALA A 68 9.65 -21.12 -2.17
CA ALA A 68 10.76 -20.28 -1.71
C ALA A 68 10.53 -18.80 -2.07
N VAL A 69 10.06 -18.51 -3.29
CA VAL A 69 9.68 -17.16 -3.72
C VAL A 69 8.52 -16.61 -2.89
N ALA A 70 7.44 -17.37 -2.72
CA ALA A 70 6.29 -16.98 -1.91
C ALA A 70 6.70 -16.56 -0.48
N ARG A 71 7.66 -17.29 0.10
CA ARG A 71 8.23 -16.97 1.41
C ARG A 71 9.03 -15.67 1.42
N ARG A 72 9.81 -15.38 0.38
CA ARG A 72 10.52 -14.10 0.27
C ARG A 72 9.55 -12.92 0.23
N PHE A 73 8.44 -13.05 -0.48
CA PHE A 73 7.38 -12.04 -0.46
C PHE A 73 6.70 -11.92 0.91
N ALA A 74 6.46 -13.02 1.60
CA ALA A 74 5.92 -13.00 2.96
C ALA A 74 6.90 -12.32 3.95
N ASP A 75 8.20 -12.60 3.85
CA ASP A 75 9.23 -11.96 4.68
C ASP A 75 9.34 -10.45 4.40
N LEU A 76 9.31 -10.05 3.13
CA LEU A 76 9.27 -8.65 2.73
C LEU A 76 8.04 -7.96 3.32
N GLU A 77 6.88 -8.61 3.28
CA GLU A 77 5.66 -8.03 3.81
C GLU A 77 5.69 -7.89 5.34
N ARG A 78 6.24 -8.86 6.07
CA ARG A 78 6.46 -8.75 7.53
C ARG A 78 7.33 -7.53 7.88
N ALA A 79 8.37 -7.26 7.09
CA ALA A 79 9.23 -6.10 7.28
C ALA A 79 8.49 -4.78 7.01
N ARG A 80 7.64 -4.74 5.98
CA ARG A 80 6.82 -3.57 5.64
C ARG A 80 5.72 -3.31 6.66
N ILE A 81 5.05 -4.35 7.16
CA ILE A 81 4.00 -4.22 8.18
C ILE A 81 4.54 -3.57 9.46
N ALA A 82 5.79 -3.85 9.83
CA ALA A 82 6.42 -3.28 11.02
C ALA A 82 6.50 -1.74 10.98
N THR A 83 6.66 -1.15 9.78
CA THR A 83 6.75 0.32 9.63
C THR A 83 5.39 1.01 9.83
N VAL A 84 4.28 0.31 9.55
CA VAL A 84 2.91 0.86 9.63
C VAL A 84 2.27 0.59 11.00
N LEU A 85 2.35 -0.66 11.47
CA LEU A 85 1.74 -1.10 12.75
C LEU A 85 2.62 -0.82 13.96
N GLY A 86 3.92 -0.51 13.78
CA GLY A 86 4.86 -0.29 14.88
C GLY A 86 5.19 -1.53 15.69
N THR A 87 4.70 -2.71 15.27
CA THR A 87 4.96 -4.00 15.93
C THR A 87 5.76 -4.89 15.01
N ALA A 88 6.91 -5.37 15.48
CA ALA A 88 7.70 -6.36 14.76
C ALA A 88 6.90 -7.66 14.60
N VAL A 89 6.71 -8.11 13.35
CA VAL A 89 6.08 -9.39 13.07
C VAL A 89 7.16 -10.47 13.14
N ARG A 90 7.08 -11.36 14.15
CA ARG A 90 8.07 -12.43 14.34
C ARG A 90 8.11 -13.34 13.12
N ARG A 91 9.32 -13.64 12.64
CA ARG A 91 9.54 -14.61 11.57
C ARG A 91 9.31 -16.03 12.12
N PRO A 92 8.48 -16.87 11.46
CA PRO A 92 8.32 -18.26 11.85
C PRO A 92 9.64 -19.03 11.74
N ALA A 93 9.89 -19.97 12.66
CA ALA A 93 10.95 -20.94 12.49
C ALA A 93 10.53 -21.94 11.41
N TYR A 94 11.37 -22.12 10.40
CA TYR A 94 11.08 -23.03 9.30
C TYR A 94 11.99 -24.26 9.36
N PRO A 95 11.46 -25.46 9.09
CA PRO A 95 12.28 -26.67 9.07
C PRO A 95 13.36 -26.60 7.97
N THR A 96 14.48 -27.28 8.18
CA THR A 96 15.63 -27.29 7.27
C THR A 96 15.40 -28.18 6.05
N THR A 97 14.73 -29.31 6.23
CA THR A 97 14.49 -30.31 5.18
C THR A 97 13.34 -29.91 4.25
N ILE A 98 13.51 -30.13 2.94
CA ILE A 98 12.50 -29.85 1.91
C ILE A 98 11.16 -30.56 2.21
N LYS A 99 11.19 -31.85 2.54
CA LYS A 99 9.98 -32.63 2.88
C LYS A 99 9.19 -31.98 4.02
N ALA A 100 9.88 -31.59 5.10
CA ALA A 100 9.26 -30.93 6.24
C ALA A 100 8.75 -29.53 5.91
N ARG A 101 9.33 -28.83 4.93
CA ARG A 101 8.82 -27.52 4.46
C ARG A 101 7.53 -27.65 3.66
N LEU A 102 7.41 -28.70 2.83
CA LEU A 102 6.22 -28.96 2.02
C LEU A 102 4.99 -29.27 2.88
N THR A 103 5.21 -29.95 4.02
CA THR A 103 4.14 -30.29 4.96
C THR A 103 3.90 -29.21 6.03
N HIS A 104 4.76 -28.20 6.11
CA HIS A 104 4.64 -27.16 7.13
C HIS A 104 3.46 -26.20 6.84
N PRO A 105 2.52 -26.00 7.77
CA PRO A 105 1.34 -25.14 7.57
C PRO A 105 1.67 -23.71 7.14
N GLN A 106 2.78 -23.16 7.64
CA GLN A 106 3.23 -21.82 7.28
C GLN A 106 3.59 -21.68 5.80
N SER A 107 4.15 -22.71 5.17
CA SER A 107 4.55 -22.64 3.75
C SER A 107 3.33 -22.45 2.86
N TRP A 108 2.21 -23.09 3.20
CA TRP A 108 0.93 -22.92 2.51
C TRP A 108 0.32 -21.54 2.73
N ARG A 109 0.48 -20.97 3.93
CA ARG A 109 0.07 -19.58 4.20
C ARG A 109 0.90 -18.57 3.42
N ASP A 110 2.19 -18.82 3.23
CA ASP A 110 3.05 -17.95 2.43
C ASP A 110 2.59 -17.97 0.94
N VAL A 111 2.18 -19.13 0.41
CA VAL A 111 1.58 -19.25 -0.94
C VAL A 111 0.21 -18.57 -1.00
N ALA A 112 -0.67 -18.81 -0.03
CA ALA A 112 -1.97 -18.14 0.06
C ALA A 112 -1.81 -16.60 0.13
N HIS A 113 -0.78 -16.12 0.83
CA HIS A 113 -0.45 -14.71 0.89
C HIS A 113 0.00 -14.18 -0.48
N ALA A 114 0.88 -14.89 -1.18
CA ALA A 114 1.30 -14.50 -2.53
C ALA A 114 0.12 -14.45 -3.52
N LEU A 115 -0.90 -15.30 -3.31
CA LEU A 115 -2.11 -15.36 -4.14
C LEU A 115 -3.17 -14.30 -3.77
N LEU A 116 -3.40 -14.02 -2.49
CA LEU A 116 -4.57 -13.24 -2.05
C LEU A 116 -4.24 -11.78 -1.73
N ARG A 117 -2.95 -11.45 -1.57
CA ARG A 117 -2.52 -10.10 -1.20
C ARG A 117 -2.98 -9.01 -2.18
N TRP A 118 -3.16 -9.32 -3.46
CA TRP A 118 -3.56 -8.31 -4.44
C TRP A 118 -4.90 -7.66 -4.11
N ILE A 119 -5.82 -8.36 -3.42
CA ILE A 119 -7.15 -7.83 -3.08
C ILE A 119 -7.04 -6.59 -2.19
N PRO A 120 -6.48 -6.66 -0.96
CA PRO A 120 -6.33 -5.47 -0.11
C PRO A 120 -5.35 -4.46 -0.69
N SER A 121 -4.28 -4.91 -1.38
CA SER A 121 -3.32 -4.00 -1.99
C SER A 121 -3.94 -3.15 -3.11
N THR A 122 -4.86 -3.69 -3.91
CA THR A 122 -5.61 -2.92 -4.92
C THR A 122 -6.48 -1.85 -4.27
N ILE A 123 -7.22 -2.20 -3.22
CA ILE A 123 -8.07 -1.25 -2.50
C ILE A 123 -7.22 -0.12 -1.92
N ALA A 124 -6.12 -0.47 -1.24
CA ALA A 124 -5.23 0.51 -0.64
C ALA A 124 -4.57 1.42 -1.67
N PHE A 125 -4.12 0.84 -2.80
CA PHE A 125 -3.54 1.58 -3.92
C PHE A 125 -4.56 2.55 -4.52
N VAL A 126 -5.76 2.09 -4.87
CA VAL A 126 -6.78 2.93 -5.51
C VAL A 126 -7.19 4.08 -4.60
N LEU A 127 -7.47 3.81 -3.31
CA LEU A 127 -7.83 4.87 -2.37
C LEU A 127 -6.72 5.91 -2.23
N THR A 128 -5.48 5.46 -2.06
CA THR A 128 -4.33 6.34 -1.90
C THR A 128 -4.06 7.16 -3.16
N ALA A 129 -4.05 6.50 -4.33
CA ALA A 129 -3.81 7.15 -5.61
C ALA A 129 -4.91 8.16 -5.94
N THR A 130 -6.18 7.81 -5.74
CA THR A 130 -7.31 8.73 -5.98
C THR A 130 -7.23 9.94 -5.06
N TRP A 131 -6.94 9.78 -3.77
CA TRP A 131 -6.84 10.92 -2.84
C TRP A 131 -5.69 11.86 -3.19
N TRP A 132 -4.51 11.32 -3.52
CA TRP A 132 -3.38 12.12 -3.97
C TRP A 132 -3.66 12.82 -5.30
N SER A 133 -4.23 12.12 -6.28
CA SER A 133 -4.59 12.71 -7.57
C SER A 133 -5.67 13.79 -7.44
N ALA A 134 -6.68 13.59 -6.61
CA ALA A 134 -7.73 14.57 -6.37
C ALA A 134 -7.19 15.81 -5.66
N MET A 135 -6.37 15.63 -4.62
CA MET A 135 -5.70 16.75 -3.92
C MET A 135 -4.81 17.54 -4.88
N LEU A 136 -3.89 16.87 -5.58
CA LEU A 136 -2.92 17.53 -6.44
C LEU A 136 -3.59 18.14 -7.68
N GLY A 137 -4.52 17.43 -8.32
CA GLY A 137 -5.25 17.91 -9.49
C GLY A 137 -6.10 19.13 -9.21
N SER A 138 -6.79 19.15 -8.06
CA SER A 138 -7.55 20.34 -7.63
C SER A 138 -6.64 21.49 -7.19
N LEU A 139 -5.51 21.20 -6.53
CA LEU A 139 -4.53 22.21 -6.13
C LEU A 139 -3.88 22.89 -7.35
N THR A 140 -3.55 22.13 -8.39
CA THR A 140 -2.87 22.65 -9.58
C THR A 140 -3.84 23.16 -10.65
N TRP A 141 -5.15 23.03 -10.48
CA TRP A 141 -6.15 23.37 -11.50
C TRP A 141 -5.94 24.80 -12.05
N GLY A 142 -5.74 25.79 -11.17
CA GLY A 142 -5.51 27.17 -11.61
C GLY A 142 -4.27 27.38 -12.50
N ALA A 143 -3.29 26.48 -12.48
CA ALA A 143 -2.09 26.59 -13.31
C ALA A 143 -2.30 26.16 -14.77
N TRP A 144 -3.25 25.25 -15.03
CA TRP A 144 -3.49 24.68 -16.37
C TRP A 144 -4.94 24.82 -16.86
N GLY A 145 -5.89 25.18 -16.00
CA GLY A 145 -7.31 25.32 -16.32
C GLY A 145 -7.61 26.33 -17.44
N TRP A 146 -6.77 27.36 -17.58
CA TRP A 146 -6.88 28.35 -18.66
C TRP A 146 -6.58 27.77 -20.06
N SER A 147 -5.97 26.59 -20.15
CA SER A 147 -5.61 25.96 -21.42
C SER A 147 -6.68 25.01 -21.95
N LEU A 148 -7.75 24.77 -21.19
CA LEU A 148 -8.86 23.92 -21.62
C LEU A 148 -9.71 24.66 -22.65
N PRO A 149 -10.22 23.96 -23.69
CA PRO A 149 -11.15 24.57 -24.63
C PRO A 149 -12.49 24.90 -23.96
N ASP A 150 -12.86 26.18 -23.95
CA ASP A 150 -14.18 26.65 -23.50
C ASP A 150 -15.20 26.55 -24.65
N GLY A 151 -15.76 25.34 -24.84
CA GLY A 151 -16.76 25.05 -25.86
C GLY A 151 -18.19 25.00 -25.31
N PRO A 152 -19.25 25.12 -26.14
CA PRO A 152 -20.66 25.12 -25.70
C PRO A 152 -21.15 23.88 -24.95
N GLY A 153 -20.34 22.80 -24.89
CA GLY A 153 -20.63 21.59 -24.13
C GLY A 153 -19.53 21.19 -23.14
N ASN A 154 -18.54 22.05 -22.93
CA ASN A 154 -17.49 21.84 -21.93
C ASN A 154 -17.87 22.63 -20.69
N HIS A 155 -18.26 21.90 -19.65
CA HIS A 155 -18.65 22.49 -18.38
C HIS A 155 -17.79 21.94 -17.26
N GLU A 156 -17.30 22.84 -16.42
CA GLU A 156 -16.56 22.46 -15.23
C GLU A 156 -17.51 21.97 -14.14
N LEU A 157 -16.98 21.20 -13.17
CA LEU A 157 -17.80 20.69 -12.06
C LEU A 157 -18.59 21.79 -11.31
N PRO A 158 -18.04 22.99 -11.02
CA PRO A 158 -18.78 24.04 -10.32
C PRO A 158 -19.92 24.63 -11.16
N GLU A 159 -19.75 24.67 -12.48
CA GLU A 159 -20.76 25.15 -13.43
C GLU A 159 -21.92 24.15 -13.52
N LEU A 160 -21.60 22.85 -13.61
CA LEU A 160 -22.59 21.76 -13.59
C LEU A 160 -23.39 21.70 -12.29
N LEU A 161 -22.78 22.12 -11.18
CA LEU A 161 -23.42 22.22 -9.88
C LEU A 161 -24.21 23.54 -9.69
N GLY A 162 -24.14 24.47 -10.65
CA GLY A 162 -24.78 25.79 -10.57
C GLY A 162 -24.21 26.70 -9.48
N ILE A 163 -22.95 26.48 -9.09
CA ILE A 163 -22.29 27.23 -7.99
C ILE A 163 -21.69 28.53 -8.52
N THR A 164 -20.96 28.44 -9.64
CA THR A 164 -20.27 29.58 -10.23
C THR A 164 -19.86 29.28 -11.66
N ASP A 165 -19.88 30.34 -12.46
CA ASP A 165 -19.57 30.35 -13.90
C ASP A 165 -18.38 31.30 -14.16
N SER A 166 -17.81 31.86 -13.08
CA SER A 166 -16.65 32.74 -13.14
C SER A 166 -15.36 31.93 -12.97
N TYR A 167 -14.34 32.25 -13.76
CA TYR A 167 -13.03 31.58 -13.66
C TYR A 167 -12.46 31.63 -12.23
N GLY A 168 -12.53 32.79 -11.56
CA GLY A 168 -12.06 32.94 -10.17
C GLY A 168 -12.85 32.08 -9.18
N GLY A 169 -14.16 31.93 -9.39
CA GLY A 169 -15.00 31.04 -8.60
C GLY A 169 -14.63 29.57 -8.78
N ILE A 170 -14.32 29.15 -10.00
CA ILE A 170 -13.88 27.78 -10.30
C ILE A 170 -12.53 27.49 -9.64
N VAL A 171 -11.56 28.41 -9.74
CA VAL A 171 -10.27 28.29 -9.02
C VAL A 171 -10.50 28.14 -7.52
N LEU A 172 -11.34 29.00 -6.92
CA LEU A 172 -11.61 28.96 -5.48
C LEU A 172 -12.28 27.64 -5.07
N PHE A 173 -13.19 27.12 -5.88
CA PHE A 173 -13.82 25.82 -5.65
C PHE A 173 -12.80 24.69 -5.62
N TYR A 174 -11.91 24.60 -6.61
CA TYR A 174 -10.89 23.57 -6.64
C TYR A 174 -9.84 23.74 -5.53
N LEU A 175 -9.50 24.96 -5.15
CA LEU A 175 -8.67 25.20 -3.97
C LEU A 175 -9.34 24.72 -2.68
N ALA A 176 -10.63 25.01 -2.49
CA ALA A 176 -11.39 24.51 -1.35
C ALA A 176 -11.45 22.97 -1.35
N LEU A 177 -11.67 22.37 -2.51
CA LEU A 177 -11.66 20.92 -2.69
C LEU A 177 -10.29 20.31 -2.33
N SER A 178 -9.19 20.97 -2.72
CA SER A 178 -7.84 20.53 -2.39
C SER A 178 -7.59 20.52 -0.89
N VAL A 179 -8.12 21.50 -0.15
CA VAL A 179 -8.04 21.56 1.32
C VAL A 179 -8.83 20.40 1.95
N VAL A 180 -10.03 20.11 1.44
CA VAL A 180 -10.84 18.98 1.92
C VAL A 180 -10.10 17.65 1.71
N PHE A 181 -9.54 17.43 0.53
CA PHE A 181 -8.74 16.23 0.27
C PHE A 181 -7.48 16.19 1.13
N ALA A 182 -6.76 17.30 1.29
CA ALA A 182 -5.56 17.36 2.12
C ALA A 182 -5.84 17.03 3.60
N ILE A 183 -6.97 17.50 4.15
CA ILE A 183 -7.38 17.21 5.54
C ILE A 183 -7.77 15.74 5.70
N THR A 184 -8.47 15.16 4.72
CA THR A 184 -8.96 13.77 4.80
C THR A 184 -7.89 12.73 4.42
N LEU A 185 -6.88 13.12 3.64
CA LEU A 185 -5.83 12.25 3.11
C LEU A 185 -5.09 11.43 4.18
N PRO A 186 -4.64 11.98 5.33
CA PRO A 186 -4.00 11.18 6.36
C PRO A 186 -4.89 10.08 6.93
N ALA A 187 -6.19 10.33 7.12
CA ALA A 187 -7.12 9.34 7.65
C ALA A 187 -7.37 8.21 6.64
N VAL A 188 -7.58 8.54 5.38
CA VAL A 188 -7.86 7.58 4.31
C VAL A 188 -6.65 6.71 4.02
N VAL A 189 -5.46 7.31 3.84
CA VAL A 189 -4.22 6.57 3.59
C VAL A 189 -3.87 5.67 4.78
N ARG A 190 -4.07 6.17 6.01
CA ARG A 190 -3.89 5.35 7.21
C ARG A 190 -4.85 4.17 7.25
N GLY A 191 -6.13 4.39 6.98
CA GLY A 191 -7.15 3.34 6.95
C GLY A 191 -6.82 2.26 5.92
N ALA A 192 -6.45 2.67 4.72
CA ALA A 192 -5.99 1.79 3.64
C ALA A 192 -4.76 0.96 4.04
N ALA A 193 -3.70 1.60 4.54
CA ALA A 193 -2.48 0.92 4.95
C ALA A 193 -2.71 -0.05 6.12
N VAL A 194 -3.54 0.34 7.10
CA VAL A 194 -3.89 -0.53 8.24
C VAL A 194 -4.73 -1.72 7.80
N LEU A 195 -5.65 -1.56 6.85
CA LEU A 195 -6.46 -2.66 6.31
C LEU A 195 -5.57 -3.70 5.62
N GLU A 196 -4.66 -3.27 4.74
CA GLU A 196 -3.71 -4.15 4.07
C GLU A 196 -2.77 -4.82 5.09
N ALA A 197 -2.24 -4.07 6.05
CA ALA A 197 -1.35 -4.62 7.07
C ALA A 197 -2.06 -5.63 7.99
N ARG A 198 -3.33 -5.40 8.34
CA ARG A 198 -4.15 -6.33 9.14
C ARG A 198 -4.42 -7.62 8.37
N PHE A 199 -4.68 -7.54 7.07
CA PHE A 199 -4.86 -8.71 6.23
C PHE A 199 -3.58 -9.56 6.21
N GLY A 200 -2.43 -8.94 5.91
CA GLY A 200 -1.14 -9.62 5.91
C GLY A 200 -0.81 -10.23 7.28
N ARG A 201 -1.09 -9.50 8.37
CA ARG A 201 -0.90 -9.98 9.73
C ARG A 201 -1.79 -11.19 10.06
N ALA A 202 -3.07 -11.13 9.73
CA ALA A 202 -4.02 -12.22 10.00
C ALA A 202 -3.61 -13.50 9.27
N LEU A 203 -3.13 -13.38 8.03
CA LEU A 203 -2.71 -14.52 7.23
C LEU A 203 -1.36 -15.10 7.66
N LEU A 204 -0.43 -14.27 8.12
CA LEU A 204 0.94 -14.68 8.42
C LEU A 204 1.19 -15.04 9.90
N ILE A 205 0.32 -14.64 10.85
CA ILE A 205 0.54 -14.83 12.29
C ILE A 205 -0.35 -15.89 12.92
N ARG A 206 -1.54 -16.21 12.38
CA ARG A 206 -2.52 -17.06 13.09
C ARG A 206 -1.97 -18.48 13.33
N ALA A 207 -1.47 -18.74 14.53
CA ALA A 207 -1.26 -20.04 15.15
C ALA A 207 -2.41 -20.27 16.14
#